data_AF-A0A431HII3-F1
#
_entry.id   AF-A0A431HII3-F1
#
_cell.length_a   1.000
_cell.length_b   1.000
_cell.length_c   1.000
_cell.angle_alpha   90.00
_cell.angle_beta   90.00
_cell.angle_gamma   90.00
#
_symmetry.space_group_name_H-M   'P 1'
#
loop_
_entity.id
_entity.type
_entity.pdbx_description
1 polymer ?
#
loop_
_entity_poly.entity_id
_entity_poly.type
_entity_poly.pdbx_seq_one_letter_code
_entity_poly.pdbx_strand_id
1 'polypeptide(L)'
;MKFCCQNMLSDTLNGRIIFYKNKLEVIIKYYPRDRQYNMMYNNTDGYQILFCPFCGKYLGESLSDEWWATLEKEYNITDPIVDDREKVPPEFWTDEWWKKRGL
;
A
#
# COMPACT_ATOMS: atom_id res chain seq x y z
N MET A 1 -2.07 21.58 14.45
CA MET A 1 -2.35 20.61 13.36
C MET A 1 -1.94 19.22 13.83
N LYS A 2 -2.88 18.28 13.98
CA LYS A 2 -2.57 16.86 14.29
C LYS A 2 -2.84 16.01 13.04
N PHE A 3 -2.10 16.24 11.96
CA PHE A 3 -2.03 15.26 10.86
C PHE A 3 -0.82 14.37 11.18
N CYS A 4 -1.06 13.24 11.85
CA CYS A 4 -0.04 12.26 12.24
C CYS A 4 -0.35 10.92 11.55
N CYS A 5 0.51 9.90 11.72
CA CYS A 5 0.35 8.55 11.16
C CYS A 5 -1.06 7.98 11.34
N GLN A 6 -1.70 8.25 12.48
CA GLN A 6 -3.05 7.79 12.81
C GLN A 6 -4.11 8.24 11.78
N ASN A 7 -3.90 9.38 11.13
CA ASN A 7 -4.82 9.89 10.09
C ASN A 7 -4.49 9.35 8.69
N MET A 8 -3.35 8.67 8.52
CA MET A 8 -3.03 7.93 7.29
C MET A 8 -3.51 6.48 7.36
N LEU A 9 -3.72 5.95 8.57
CA LEU A 9 -4.02 4.55 8.85
C LEU A 9 -5.50 4.17 8.72
N SER A 10 -6.42 5.13 8.54
CA SER A 10 -7.83 4.79 8.34
C SER A 10 -8.06 4.34 6.90
N ASP A 11 -8.50 3.09 6.72
CA ASP A 11 -8.87 2.46 5.43
C ASP A 11 -9.88 3.28 4.59
N THR A 12 -10.50 4.28 5.19
CA THR A 12 -11.53 5.14 4.61
C THR A 12 -11.03 6.49 4.09
N LEU A 13 -9.77 6.86 4.34
CA LEU A 13 -9.24 8.17 3.94
C LEU A 13 -8.03 8.01 3.03
N ASN A 14 -8.29 8.08 1.72
CA ASN A 14 -7.29 8.56 0.76
C ASN A 14 -6.80 9.93 1.24
N GLY A 15 -5.66 9.97 1.91
CA GLY A 15 -5.12 11.19 2.50
C GLY A 15 -4.68 12.14 1.39
N ARG A 16 -5.41 13.24 1.19
CA ARG A 16 -5.03 14.28 0.22
C ARG A 16 -4.03 15.24 0.86
N ILE A 17 -2.85 15.35 0.26
CA ILE A 17 -1.84 16.35 0.61
C ILE A 17 -1.71 17.33 -0.56
N ILE A 18 -1.91 18.62 -0.28
CA ILE A 18 -1.76 19.68 -1.27
C ILE A 18 -0.45 20.42 -0.99
N PHE A 19 0.49 20.35 -1.93
CA PHE A 19 1.72 21.12 -1.88
C PHE A 19 1.48 22.51 -2.47
N TYR A 20 1.21 23.48 -1.58
CA TYR A 20 0.83 24.86 -1.95
C TYR A 20 1.81 25.55 -2.89
N LYS A 21 3.12 25.31 -2.76
CA LYS A 21 4.16 25.97 -3.56
C LYS A 21 3.98 25.73 -5.07
N ASN A 22 3.54 24.53 -5.45
CA ASN A 22 3.43 24.11 -6.86
C ASN A 22 1.98 23.80 -7.27
N LYS A 23 1.00 24.01 -6.37
CA LYS A 23 -0.40 23.56 -6.53
C LYS A 23 -0.52 22.08 -6.93
N LEU A 24 0.42 21.26 -6.47
CA LEU A 24 0.42 19.82 -6.73
C LEU A 24 -0.47 19.14 -5.69
N GLU A 25 -1.53 18.50 -6.15
CA GLU A 25 -2.32 17.58 -5.33
C GLU A 25 -1.67 16.20 -5.41
N VAL A 26 -1.40 15.65 -4.24
CA VAL A 26 -0.79 14.34 -4.07
C VAL A 26 -1.69 13.53 -3.17
N ILE A 27 -1.99 12.30 -3.58
CA ILE A 27 -2.86 11.41 -2.83
C ILE A 27 -2.00 10.34 -2.18
N ILE A 28 -2.05 10.24 -0.86
CA ILE A 28 -1.51 9.10 -0.15
C ILE A 28 -2.57 8.00 -0.10
N LYS A 29 -2.22 6.83 -0.61
CA LYS A 29 -3.03 5.62 -0.51
C LYS A 29 -2.34 4.60 0.36
N TYR A 30 -3.14 3.91 1.17
CA TYR A 30 -2.72 2.68 1.84
C TYR A 30 -3.22 1.48 1.03
N TYR A 31 -2.35 0.48 0.87
CA TYR A 31 -2.64 -0.78 0.22
C TYR A 31 -2.58 -1.89 1.30
N PRO A 32 -3.75 -2.35 1.79
CA PRO A 32 -3.80 -3.35 2.86
C PRO A 32 -3.13 -4.67 2.48
N ARG A 33 -3.20 -5.03 1.19
CA ARG A 33 -2.61 -6.25 0.62
C ARG A 33 -1.14 -6.45 1.01
N ASP A 34 -0.33 -5.41 0.88
CA ASP A 34 1.13 -5.46 0.99
C ASP A 34 1.67 -4.47 2.02
N ARG A 35 0.80 -4.02 2.94
CA ARG A 35 1.12 -3.09 4.03
C ARG A 35 1.89 -1.86 3.53
N GLN A 36 1.48 -1.32 2.38
CA GLN A 36 2.22 -0.27 1.69
C GLN A 36 1.49 1.07 1.71
N TYR A 37 2.25 2.15 1.91
CA TYR A 37 1.79 3.51 1.63
C TYR A 37 2.39 3.99 0.33
N ASN A 38 1.57 4.47 -0.60
CA ASN A 38 2.05 5.07 -1.84
C ASN A 38 1.57 6.50 -1.98
N MET A 39 2.49 7.33 -2.45
CA MET A 39 2.26 8.69 -2.87
C MET A 39 1.91 8.69 -4.36
N MET A 40 0.66 8.99 -4.69
CA MET A 40 0.20 9.09 -6.07
C MET A 40 0.18 10.53 -6.56
N TYR A 41 0.74 10.75 -7.75
CA TYR A 41 0.54 11.97 -8.53
C TYR A 41 -0.41 11.69 -9.71
N ASN A 42 -1.41 12.54 -9.93
CA ASN A 42 -2.40 12.41 -11.01
C ASN A 42 -3.00 11.00 -11.18
N ASN A 43 -3.18 10.24 -10.08
CA ASN A 43 -3.67 8.85 -10.07
C ASN A 43 -2.89 7.85 -10.94
N THR A 44 -1.65 8.15 -11.34
CA THR A 44 -0.91 7.35 -12.33
C THR A 44 0.35 6.73 -11.74
N ASP A 45 1.23 7.52 -11.12
CA ASP A 45 2.49 7.03 -10.57
C ASP A 45 2.50 7.10 -9.04
N GLY A 46 2.75 5.95 -8.42
CA GLY A 46 2.82 5.77 -6.97
C GLY A 46 4.25 5.54 -6.49
N TYR A 47 4.81 6.43 -5.67
CA TYR A 47 6.07 6.17 -4.97
C TYR A 47 5.81 5.65 -3.56
N GLN A 48 6.51 4.60 -3.15
CA GLN A 48 6.42 4.08 -1.80
C GLN A 48 6.88 5.12 -0.76
N ILE A 49 6.12 5.22 0.33
CA ILE A 49 6.41 6.04 1.50
C ILE A 49 6.84 5.12 2.65
N LEU A 50 8.11 5.21 3.04
CA LEU A 50 8.65 4.46 4.17
C LEU A 50 8.52 5.20 5.51
N PHE A 51 8.44 6.53 5.47
CA PHE A 51 8.37 7.37 6.66
C PHE A 51 7.19 8.33 6.56
N CYS A 52 6.49 8.54 7.67
CA CYS A 52 5.37 9.48 7.72
C CYS A 52 5.86 10.90 7.36
N PRO A 53 5.26 11.57 6.35
CA PRO A 53 5.70 12.90 5.92
C PRO A 53 5.43 14.00 6.96
N PHE A 54 4.69 13.70 8.03
CA PHE A 54 4.33 14.67 9.05
C PHE A 54 5.18 14.58 10.33
N CYS A 55 5.46 13.36 10.81
CA CYS A 55 6.19 13.14 12.05
C CYS A 55 7.49 12.35 11.88
N GLY A 56 7.80 11.89 10.67
CA GLY A 56 9.02 11.12 10.38
C GLY A 56 9.03 9.70 10.95
N LYS A 57 7.95 9.21 11.56
CA LYS A 57 7.89 7.83 12.06
C LYS A 57 8.00 6.84 10.90
N TYR A 58 8.82 5.82 11.06
CA TYR A 58 8.88 4.69 10.16
C TYR A 58 7.54 3.94 10.10
N LEU A 59 7.06 3.67 8.89
CA LEU A 59 5.73 3.08 8.66
C LEU A 59 5.75 1.55 8.54
N GLY A 60 6.95 0.95 8.57
CA GLY A 60 7.15 -0.49 8.40
C GLY A 60 7.59 -0.86 6.99
N GLU A 61 8.10 -2.08 6.85
CA GLU A 61 8.42 -2.67 5.55
C GLU A 61 7.13 -3.08 4.85
N SER A 62 7.10 -2.87 3.53
CA SER A 62 6.05 -3.43 2.69
C SER A 62 6.24 -4.93 2.57
N LEU A 63 5.13 -5.64 2.47
CA LEU A 63 5.07 -7.08 2.20
C LEU A 63 4.92 -7.38 0.71
N SER A 64 5.32 -6.46 -0.18
CA SER A 64 5.12 -6.62 -1.63
C SER A 64 5.90 -7.82 -2.15
N ASP A 65 7.18 -7.92 -1.80
CA ASP A 65 8.05 -9.02 -2.22
C ASP A 65 7.55 -10.36 -1.67
N GLU A 66 7.13 -10.39 -0.39
CA GLU A 66 6.52 -11.57 0.23
C GLU A 66 5.22 -11.97 -0.44
N TRP A 67 4.41 -11.01 -0.87
CA TRP A 67 3.16 -11.26 -1.56
C TRP A 67 3.40 -11.97 -2.90
N TRP A 68 4.34 -11.45 -3.70
CA TRP A 68 4.77 -12.06 -4.97
C TRP A 68 5.34 -13.46 -4.75
N ALA A 69 6.29 -13.59 -3.82
CA ALA A 69 6.96 -14.85 -3.53
C ALA A 69 5.99 -15.92 -3.01
N THR A 70 5.01 -15.54 -2.20
CA THR A 70 4.00 -16.46 -1.66
C THR A 70 3.08 -16.97 -2.77
N LEU A 71 2.60 -16.09 -3.64
CA LEU A 71 1.73 -16.49 -4.76
C LEU A 71 2.46 -17.39 -5.76
N GLU A 72 3.71 -17.09 -6.07
CA GLU A 72 4.54 -17.93 -6.93
C GLU A 72 4.78 -19.31 -6.29
N LYS A 73 5.23 -19.33 -5.02
CA LYS A 73 5.65 -20.56 -4.35
C LYS A 73 4.50 -21.47 -3.93
N GLU A 74 3.40 -20.92 -3.41
CA GLU A 74 2.30 -21.71 -2.85
C GLU A 74 1.19 -21.99 -3.88
N TYR A 75 1.00 -21.09 -4.85
CA TYR A 75 -0.12 -21.15 -5.80
C TYR A 75 0.33 -21.29 -7.26
N ASN A 76 1.64 -21.27 -7.54
CA ASN A 76 2.21 -21.31 -8.89
C ASN A 76 1.61 -20.22 -9.79
N ILE A 77 1.42 -19.03 -9.22
CA ILE A 77 0.92 -17.83 -9.89
C ILE A 77 2.11 -16.91 -10.17
N THR A 78 2.34 -16.59 -11.45
CA THR A 78 3.52 -15.81 -11.87
C THR A 78 3.16 -14.39 -12.32
N ASP A 79 1.93 -14.17 -12.79
CA ASP A 79 1.41 -12.84 -13.07
C ASP A 79 0.02 -12.61 -12.43
N PRO A 80 -0.03 -12.42 -11.09
CA PRO A 80 -1.25 -12.20 -10.34
C PRO A 80 -1.98 -10.87 -10.67
N ILE A 81 -1.39 -9.97 -11.45
CA ILE A 81 -1.98 -8.66 -11.76
C ILE A 81 -2.73 -8.69 -13.09
N VAL A 82 -2.18 -9.38 -14.09
CA VAL A 82 -2.74 -9.42 -15.45
C VAL A 82 -3.25 -10.81 -15.80
N ASP A 83 -2.36 -11.78 -16.05
CA ASP A 83 -2.73 -13.06 -16.65
C ASP A 83 -3.38 -14.05 -15.67
N ASP A 84 -2.90 -14.10 -14.43
CA ASP A 84 -3.35 -15.03 -13.38
C ASP A 84 -4.27 -14.37 -12.36
N ARG A 85 -4.75 -13.14 -12.62
CA ARG A 85 -5.52 -12.34 -11.66
C ARG A 85 -6.72 -13.08 -11.05
N GLU A 86 -7.46 -13.82 -11.87
CA GLU A 86 -8.64 -14.58 -11.43
C GLU A 86 -8.28 -15.81 -10.58
N LYS A 87 -7.03 -16.26 -10.62
CA LYS A 87 -6.51 -17.38 -9.81
C LYS A 87 -6.05 -16.93 -8.43
N VAL A 88 -5.80 -15.62 -8.24
CA VAL A 88 -5.33 -15.07 -6.97
C VAL A 88 -6.44 -15.21 -5.91
N PRO A 89 -6.19 -15.91 -4.80
CA PRO A 89 -7.19 -16.07 -3.76
C PRO A 89 -7.64 -14.69 -3.20
N PRO A 90 -8.94 -14.49 -2.89
CA PRO A 90 -9.46 -13.20 -2.46
C PRO A 90 -8.74 -12.57 -1.25
N GLU A 91 -8.25 -13.40 -0.32
CA GLU A 91 -7.52 -12.94 0.87
C GLU A 91 -6.17 -12.27 0.53
N PHE A 92 -5.60 -12.56 -0.64
CA PHE A 92 -4.39 -11.91 -1.13
C PHE A 92 -4.66 -10.52 -1.71
N TRP A 93 -5.91 -10.03 -1.73
CA TRP A 93 -6.20 -8.63 -2.07
C TRP A 93 -6.46 -7.77 -0.85
N THR A 94 -6.45 -8.37 0.33
CA THR A 94 -6.71 -7.71 1.62
C THR A 94 -5.55 -7.96 2.57
N ASP A 95 -5.66 -7.47 3.81
CA ASP A 95 -4.66 -7.75 4.83
C ASP A 95 -4.78 -9.14 5.48
N GLU A 96 -5.78 -9.92 5.08
CA GLU A 96 -6.07 -11.20 5.71
C GLU A 96 -4.96 -12.22 5.54
N TRP A 97 -4.34 -12.31 4.35
CA TRP A 97 -3.35 -13.35 4.05
C TRP A 97 -2.11 -13.24 4.95
N TRP A 98 -1.64 -12.03 5.22
CA TRP A 98 -0.46 -11.78 6.04
C TRP A 98 -0.79 -11.77 7.53
N LYS A 99 -1.97 -11.26 7.93
CA LYS A 99 -2.44 -11.37 9.31
C LYS A 99 -2.58 -12.82 9.77
N LYS A 100 -3.13 -13.70 8.91
CA LYS A 100 -3.25 -15.14 9.19
C LYS A 100 -1.88 -15.84 9.27
N ARG A 101 -0.85 -15.27 8.65
CA ARG A 101 0.53 -15.78 8.66
C ARG A 101 1.42 -15.12 9.73
N GLY A 102 0.95 -14.08 10.41
CA GLY A 102 1.68 -13.39 11.48
C GLY A 102 2.82 -12.48 10.98
N LEU A 103 2.68 -11.92 9.78
CA LEU A 103 3.64 -10.98 9.17
C LEU A 103 3.34 -9.51 9.49
#